data_AF-A0A101ML89-F1
#
_entry.id   AF-A0A101ML89-F1
#
_cell.length_a   1.000
_cell.length_b   1.000
_cell.length_c   1.000
_cell.angle_alpha   90.00
_cell.angle_beta   90.00
_cell.angle_gamma   90.00
#
_symmetry.space_group_name_H-M   'P 1'
#
loop_
_entity.id
_entity.type
_entity.pdbx_description
1 polymer ?
#
loop_
_entity_poly.entity_id
_entity_poly.type
_entity_poly.pdbx_seq_one_letter_code
_entity_poly.pdbx_strand_id
1 'polypeptide(L)'
;MEKELENLEEFKGVPGIVQAAGLAVSADPYTTSMKYRQRWVISGALLEYYGGGSLQHVLNEQRMEDLPWERWPIQIGTALHRFHMAKKTHMDLKPSNVVIDGDGNAILIDVSGIGGITHVWLAPEIRNEISPLDLTFHARQLNDTWAFGKLLSLLVSNARYSPFVCTLKNIANDLMADNSQVRLAIPDAIRRLESDQ
;
A
#
# COMPACT_ATOMS: atom_id res chain seq x y z
N MET A 1 1.10 0.65 -16.68
CA MET A 1 1.09 -0.82 -16.75
C MET A 1 2.49 -1.41 -16.68
N GLU A 2 3.47 -0.98 -17.49
CA GLU A 2 4.85 -1.53 -17.42
C GLU A 2 5.44 -1.49 -16.00
N LYS A 3 5.38 -0.34 -15.32
CA LYS A 3 5.84 -0.18 -13.93
C LYS A 3 5.16 -1.13 -12.93
N GLU A 4 3.87 -1.37 -13.14
CA GLU A 4 3.09 -2.25 -12.29
C GLU A 4 3.49 -3.71 -12.49
N LEU A 5 3.72 -4.12 -13.74
CA LEU A 5 4.25 -5.45 -14.07
C LEU A 5 5.67 -5.65 -13.52
N GLU A 6 6.55 -4.65 -13.62
CA GLU A 6 7.88 -4.68 -12.98
C GLU A 6 7.77 -4.93 -11.48
N ASN A 7 6.88 -4.22 -10.79
CA ASN A 7 6.70 -4.35 -9.36
C ASN A 7 6.05 -5.69 -8.98
N LEU A 8 5.11 -6.20 -9.78
CA LEU A 8 4.50 -7.51 -9.56
C LEU A 8 5.51 -8.66 -9.70
N GLU A 9 6.44 -8.57 -10.66
CA GLU A 9 7.49 -9.58 -10.80
C GLU A 9 8.54 -9.45 -9.68
N GLU A 10 8.93 -8.23 -9.31
CA GLU A 10 9.92 -7.99 -8.26
C GLU A 10 9.44 -8.40 -6.87
N PHE A 11 8.16 -8.22 -6.56
CA PHE A 11 7.54 -8.60 -5.28
C PHE A 11 6.84 -9.97 -5.32
N LYS A 12 7.15 -10.78 -6.33
CA LYS A 12 6.64 -12.13 -6.43
C LYS A 12 7.05 -12.98 -5.22
N GLY A 13 6.08 -13.62 -4.60
CA GLY A 13 6.25 -14.43 -3.39
C GLY A 13 6.52 -13.63 -2.12
N VAL A 14 6.45 -12.29 -2.15
CA VAL A 14 6.62 -11.45 -0.95
C VAL A 14 5.31 -11.39 -0.17
N PRO A 15 5.25 -11.90 1.08
CA PRO A 15 4.04 -11.84 1.89
C PRO A 15 3.58 -10.41 2.15
N GLY A 16 2.26 -10.20 2.15
CA GLY A 16 1.66 -8.88 2.38
C GLY A 16 1.67 -7.96 1.17
N ILE A 17 2.11 -8.42 -0.01
CA ILE A 17 2.03 -7.70 -1.28
C ILE A 17 1.27 -8.56 -2.29
N VAL A 18 0.43 -7.93 -3.11
CA VAL A 18 -0.37 -8.59 -4.15
C VAL A 18 0.46 -9.44 -5.11
N GLN A 19 -0.09 -10.58 -5.48
CA GLN A 19 0.55 -11.55 -6.36
C GLN A 19 -0.14 -11.63 -7.72
N ALA A 20 0.66 -11.75 -8.78
CA ALA A 20 0.16 -11.97 -10.12
C ALA A 20 -0.15 -13.47 -10.35
N ALA A 21 -1.37 -13.76 -10.74
CA ALA A 21 -1.81 -15.09 -11.15
C ALA A 21 -1.57 -15.35 -12.65
N GLY A 22 -1.46 -14.30 -13.47
CA GLY A 22 -1.16 -14.43 -14.89
C GLY A 22 -1.17 -13.11 -15.66
N LEU A 23 -0.84 -13.17 -16.95
CA LEU A 23 -0.92 -12.04 -17.87
C LEU A 23 -2.01 -12.31 -18.91
N ALA A 24 -2.83 -11.30 -19.18
CA ALA A 24 -3.75 -11.31 -20.30
C ALA A 24 -3.04 -10.74 -21.52
N VAL A 25 -3.04 -11.50 -22.61
CA VAL A 25 -2.49 -11.09 -23.90
C VAL A 25 -3.60 -11.10 -24.96
N SER A 26 -3.63 -10.07 -25.79
CA SER A 26 -4.57 -9.97 -26.91
C SER A 26 -3.81 -9.64 -28.19
N ALA A 27 -4.46 -9.89 -29.34
CA ALA A 27 -3.95 -9.41 -30.61
C ALA A 27 -3.92 -7.87 -30.59
N ASP A 28 -2.86 -7.29 -31.14
CA ASP A 28 -2.68 -5.84 -31.22
C ASP A 28 -3.89 -5.20 -31.93
N PRO A 29 -4.70 -4.39 -31.22
CA PRO A 29 -5.94 -3.82 -31.74
C PRO A 29 -5.69 -2.81 -32.88
N TYR A 30 -4.44 -2.38 -33.07
CA TYR A 30 -4.03 -1.45 -34.13
C TYR A 30 -3.44 -2.16 -35.36
N THR A 31 -3.46 -3.50 -35.41
CA THR A 31 -3.02 -4.25 -36.59
C THR A 31 -4.03 -4.09 -37.73
N THR A 32 -3.72 -3.21 -38.68
CA THR A 32 -4.60 -2.88 -39.82
C THR A 32 -4.22 -3.55 -41.14
N SER A 33 -3.09 -4.26 -41.20
CA SER A 33 -2.57 -4.89 -42.43
C SER A 33 -2.38 -6.40 -42.25
N MET A 34 -3.09 -7.18 -43.07
CA MET A 34 -2.99 -8.66 -43.15
C MET A 34 -1.58 -9.16 -43.55
N LYS A 35 -0.65 -8.28 -43.92
CA LYS A 35 0.72 -8.67 -44.33
C LYS A 35 1.68 -8.89 -43.16
N TYR A 36 1.34 -8.48 -41.95
CA TYR A 36 2.17 -8.69 -40.76
C TYR A 36 1.61 -9.83 -39.90
N ARG A 37 2.49 -10.71 -39.43
CA ARG A 37 2.13 -11.74 -38.42
C ARG A 37 1.44 -11.05 -37.25
N GLN A 38 0.34 -11.65 -36.76
CA GLN A 38 -0.39 -11.19 -35.57
C GLN A 38 0.61 -10.89 -34.43
N ARG A 39 0.66 -9.62 -34.01
CA ARG A 39 1.47 -9.19 -32.87
C ARG A 39 0.61 -9.31 -31.62
N TRP A 40 1.14 -9.97 -30.60
CA TRP A 40 0.49 -10.05 -29.29
C TRP A 40 0.96 -8.89 -28.42
N VAL A 41 0.01 -8.27 -27.72
CA VAL A 41 0.27 -7.22 -26.74
C VAL A 41 -0.28 -7.65 -25.39
N ILE A 42 0.39 -7.24 -24.31
CA ILE A 42 -0.15 -7.45 -22.96
C ILE A 42 -1.31 -6.47 -22.81
N SER A 43 -2.50 -7.00 -22.54
CA SER A 43 -3.73 -6.21 -22.37
C SER A 43 -4.17 -6.10 -20.91
N GLY A 44 -3.53 -6.85 -20.00
CA GLY A 44 -3.78 -6.74 -18.56
C GLY A 44 -3.00 -7.77 -17.74
N ALA A 45 -3.14 -7.68 -16.42
CA ALA A 45 -2.65 -8.66 -15.46
C ALA A 45 -3.84 -9.27 -14.70
N LEU A 46 -3.76 -10.57 -14.42
CA LEU A 46 -4.64 -11.27 -13.50
C LEU A 46 -3.96 -11.31 -12.14
N LEU A 47 -4.63 -10.83 -11.11
CA LEU A 47 -4.13 -10.82 -9.74
C LEU A 47 -4.86 -11.89 -8.92
N GLU A 48 -4.22 -12.35 -7.85
CA GLU A 48 -4.90 -13.18 -6.85
C GLU A 48 -6.11 -12.44 -6.27
N TYR A 49 -7.18 -13.19 -6.01
CA TYR A 49 -8.40 -12.66 -5.41
C TYR A 49 -8.36 -12.81 -3.89
N TYR A 50 -8.55 -11.69 -3.18
CA TYR A 50 -8.59 -11.64 -1.72
C TYR A 50 -10.03 -11.43 -1.23
N GLY A 51 -10.64 -12.50 -0.72
CA GLY A 51 -12.07 -12.57 -0.45
C GLY A 51 -12.59 -11.73 0.72
N GLY A 52 -11.71 -11.20 1.58
CA GLY A 52 -12.08 -10.32 2.70
C GLY A 52 -12.42 -8.89 2.27
N GLY A 53 -12.24 -8.55 0.99
CA GLY A 53 -12.50 -7.22 0.44
C GLY A 53 -11.44 -6.20 0.85
N SER A 54 -11.68 -4.93 0.54
CA SER A 54 -10.74 -3.86 0.92
C SER A 54 -10.89 -3.48 2.39
N LEU A 55 -9.80 -2.98 2.99
CA LEU A 55 -9.83 -2.40 4.33
C LEU A 55 -10.84 -1.24 4.41
N GLN A 56 -10.99 -0.45 3.34
CA GLN A 56 -12.04 0.57 3.26
C GLN A 56 -13.44 -0.03 3.47
N HIS A 57 -13.73 -1.16 2.82
CA HIS A 57 -15.01 -1.84 2.95
C HIS A 57 -15.21 -2.38 4.38
N VAL A 58 -14.19 -3.04 4.94
CA VAL A 58 -14.21 -3.55 6.32
C VAL A 58 -14.49 -2.44 7.34
N LEU A 59 -13.85 -1.27 7.17
CA LEU A 59 -14.07 -0.12 8.04
C LEU A 59 -15.46 0.49 7.87
N ASN A 60 -15.95 0.61 6.63
CA ASN A 60 -17.29 1.13 6.35
C ASN A 60 -18.39 0.24 6.94
N GLU A 61 -18.19 -1.09 6.92
CA GLU A 61 -19.13 -2.06 7.49
C GLU A 61 -18.94 -2.28 9.00
N GLN A 62 -17.96 -1.61 9.63
CA GLN A 62 -17.64 -1.76 11.06
C GLN A 62 -17.31 -3.20 11.47
N ARG A 63 -16.71 -3.98 10.57
CA ARG A 63 -16.38 -5.41 10.75
C ARG A 63 -14.95 -5.66 11.21
N MET A 64 -14.21 -4.59 11.54
CA MET A 64 -12.81 -4.70 11.91
C MET A 64 -12.59 -5.58 13.14
N GLU A 65 -13.46 -5.46 14.15
CA GLU A 65 -13.40 -6.23 15.40
C GLU A 65 -13.72 -7.72 15.23
N ASP A 66 -14.30 -8.11 14.10
CA ASP A 66 -14.57 -9.53 13.77
C ASP A 66 -13.35 -10.22 13.14
N LEU A 67 -12.29 -9.45 12.88
CA LEU A 67 -11.07 -9.90 12.20
C LEU A 67 -9.87 -9.76 13.13
N PRO A 68 -8.80 -10.53 12.91
CA PRO A 68 -7.55 -10.39 13.65
C PRO A 68 -6.78 -9.13 13.19
N TRP A 69 -7.36 -7.95 13.42
CA TRP A 69 -6.90 -6.69 12.84
C TRP A 69 -5.60 -6.17 13.46
N GLU A 70 -5.27 -6.61 14.68
CA GLU A 70 -4.10 -6.14 15.44
C GLU A 70 -2.78 -6.46 14.74
N ARG A 71 -2.75 -7.44 13.82
CA ARG A 71 -1.57 -7.74 12.98
C ARG A 71 -1.43 -6.85 11.74
N TRP A 72 -2.50 -6.18 11.30
CA TRP A 72 -2.48 -5.38 10.08
C TRP A 72 -1.46 -4.23 10.11
N PRO A 73 -1.29 -3.47 11.22
CA PRO A 73 -0.24 -2.46 11.30
C PRO A 73 1.15 -3.01 10.95
N ILE A 74 1.51 -4.18 11.50
CA ILE A 74 2.80 -4.82 11.26
C ILE A 74 2.90 -5.34 9.82
N GLN A 75 1.85 -5.97 9.30
CA GLN A 75 1.82 -6.50 7.93
C GLN A 75 1.96 -5.38 6.88
N ILE A 76 1.18 -4.30 7.02
CA ILE A 76 1.21 -3.14 6.11
C ILE A 76 2.57 -2.43 6.23
N GLY A 77 3.06 -2.20 7.45
CA GLY A 77 4.37 -1.59 7.67
C GLY A 77 5.50 -2.42 7.05
N THR A 78 5.45 -3.74 7.20
CA THR A 78 6.43 -4.67 6.62
C THR A 78 6.42 -4.60 5.09
N ALA A 79 5.24 -4.61 4.46
CA ALA A 79 5.11 -4.47 3.01
C ALA A 79 5.71 -3.15 2.51
N LEU A 80 5.41 -2.02 3.16
CA LEU A 80 6.00 -0.72 2.83
C LEU A 80 7.52 -0.70 3.02
N HIS A 81 8.01 -1.33 4.09
CA HIS A 81 9.44 -1.44 4.31
C HIS A 81 10.14 -2.22 3.18
N ARG A 82 9.53 -3.29 2.65
CA ARG A 82 10.04 -4.03 1.49
C ARG A 82 10.12 -3.16 0.24
N PHE A 83 9.10 -2.33 -0.03
CA PHE A 83 9.14 -1.33 -1.09
C PHE A 83 10.36 -0.40 -0.93
N HIS A 84 10.54 0.15 0.28
CA HIS A 84 11.63 1.09 0.54
C HIS A 84 13.01 0.45 0.41
N MET A 85 13.16 -0.82 0.83
CA MET A 85 14.40 -1.58 0.62
C MET A 85 14.71 -1.79 -0.87
N ALA A 86 13.68 -1.98 -1.70
CA ALA A 86 13.78 -2.07 -3.15
C ALA A 86 13.96 -0.70 -3.86
N LYS A 87 14.16 0.39 -3.10
CA LYS A 87 14.25 1.78 -3.63
C LYS A 87 12.98 2.21 -4.38
N LYS A 88 11.83 1.70 -3.95
CA LYS A 88 10.49 2.08 -4.46
C LYS A 88 9.63 2.68 -3.35
N THR A 89 8.62 3.42 -3.75
CA THR A 89 7.64 4.05 -2.86
C THR A 89 6.25 3.71 -3.36
N HIS A 90 5.30 3.51 -2.46
CA HIS A 90 3.94 3.18 -2.84
C HIS A 90 3.19 4.41 -3.36
N MET A 91 3.37 5.57 -2.73
CA MET A 91 2.79 6.88 -3.04
C MET A 91 1.26 7.02 -2.94
N ASP A 92 0.50 5.93 -3.00
CA ASP A 92 -0.96 5.96 -2.90
C ASP A 92 -1.51 5.01 -1.82
N LEU A 93 -0.85 4.98 -0.65
CA LEU A 93 -1.31 4.15 0.46
C LEU A 93 -2.61 4.72 1.03
N LYS A 94 -3.66 3.90 1.01
CA LYS A 94 -5.00 4.22 1.51
C LYS A 94 -5.79 2.93 1.77
N PRO A 95 -6.90 2.96 2.53
CA PRO A 95 -7.66 1.77 2.89
C PRO A 95 -8.23 0.99 1.70
N SER A 96 -8.49 1.64 0.55
CA SER A 96 -8.93 0.91 -0.65
C SER A 96 -7.79 0.12 -1.32
N ASN A 97 -6.53 0.46 -1.01
CA ASN A 97 -5.34 -0.19 -1.57
C ASN A 97 -4.73 -1.22 -0.59
N VAL A 98 -5.47 -1.57 0.46
CA VAL A 98 -5.20 -2.72 1.32
C VAL A 98 -6.40 -3.64 1.24
N VAL A 99 -6.19 -4.92 0.99
CA VAL A 99 -7.24 -5.94 0.98
C VAL A 99 -6.96 -6.99 2.04
N ILE A 100 -8.03 -7.68 2.45
CA ILE A 100 -7.96 -8.72 3.47
C ILE A 100 -8.08 -10.09 2.80
N ASP A 101 -7.11 -10.98 3.03
CA ASP A 101 -7.14 -12.33 2.49
C ASP A 101 -8.11 -13.27 3.24
N GLY A 102 -8.21 -14.52 2.81
CA GLY A 102 -9.10 -15.51 3.43
C GLY A 102 -8.73 -15.89 4.87
N ASP A 103 -7.49 -15.67 5.27
CA ASP A 103 -7.02 -15.90 6.64
C ASP A 103 -7.17 -14.64 7.50
N GLY A 104 -7.55 -13.51 6.91
CA GLY A 104 -7.73 -12.21 7.55
C GLY A 104 -6.49 -11.31 7.54
N ASN A 105 -5.46 -11.61 6.73
CA ASN A 105 -4.21 -10.84 6.67
C ASN A 105 -4.37 -9.62 5.75
N ALA A 106 -3.66 -8.55 6.04
CA ALA A 106 -3.60 -7.37 5.19
C ALA A 106 -2.60 -7.57 4.03
N ILE A 107 -3.07 -7.31 2.81
CA ILE A 107 -2.30 -7.38 1.56
C ILE A 107 -2.33 -6.02 0.88
N LEU A 108 -1.16 -5.48 0.54
CA LEU A 108 -1.00 -4.24 -0.20
C LEU A 108 -1.24 -4.49 -1.71
N ILE A 109 -2.18 -3.76 -2.31
CA ILE A 109 -2.53 -3.82 -3.73
C ILE A 109 -2.26 -2.47 -4.41
N ASP A 110 -2.49 -2.36 -5.72
CA ASP A 110 -2.19 -1.15 -6.52
C ASP A 110 -0.72 -0.73 -6.39
N VAL A 111 0.15 -1.69 -6.65
CA VAL A 111 1.60 -1.59 -6.52
C VAL A 111 2.24 -0.82 -7.67
N SER A 112 1.48 -0.08 -8.47
CA SER A 112 1.98 0.64 -9.63
C SER A 112 3.03 1.70 -9.27
N GLY A 113 2.87 2.34 -8.11
CA GLY A 113 3.73 3.45 -7.64
C GLY A 113 3.63 4.73 -8.48
N ILE A 114 2.76 4.73 -9.50
CA ILE A 114 2.52 5.81 -10.45
C ILE A 114 1.03 6.02 -10.77
N GLY A 115 0.14 5.14 -10.27
CA GLY A 115 -1.26 4.98 -10.66
C GLY A 115 -2.24 6.05 -10.18
N GLY A 116 -1.74 7.16 -9.64
CA GLY A 116 -2.55 8.24 -9.08
C GLY A 116 -2.11 8.55 -7.66
N ILE A 117 -2.38 9.78 -7.24
CA ILE A 117 -2.12 10.24 -5.88
C ILE A 117 -3.45 10.66 -5.28
N THR A 118 -3.81 10.07 -4.15
CA THR A 118 -4.99 10.51 -3.41
C THR A 118 -4.61 11.71 -2.53
N HIS A 119 -4.95 12.92 -2.97
CA HIS A 119 -4.51 14.18 -2.35
C HIS A 119 -4.70 14.24 -0.82
N VAL A 120 -5.80 13.70 -0.28
CA VAL A 120 -6.05 13.69 1.18
C VAL A 120 -5.02 12.85 1.96
N TRP A 121 -4.32 11.92 1.31
CA TRP A 121 -3.29 11.06 1.90
C TRP A 121 -1.88 11.66 1.80
N LEU A 122 -1.70 12.77 1.09
CA LEU A 122 -0.41 13.43 0.97
C LEU A 122 0.07 14.05 2.29
N ALA A 123 1.36 13.86 2.55
CA ALA A 123 2.08 14.56 3.61
C ALA A 123 2.04 16.09 3.39
N PRO A 124 2.01 16.91 4.47
CA PRO A 124 1.89 18.36 4.38
C PRO A 124 2.95 18.98 3.45
N GLU A 125 4.18 18.48 3.51
CA GLU A 125 5.33 19.01 2.78
C GLU A 125 5.29 18.78 1.27
N ILE A 126 4.48 17.83 0.77
CA ILE A 126 4.34 17.56 -0.67
C ILE A 126 2.94 17.79 -1.21
N ARG A 127 2.00 18.25 -0.37
CA ARG A 127 0.58 18.38 -0.72
C ARG A 127 0.32 19.37 -1.85
N ASN A 128 1.13 20.42 -1.93
CA ASN A 128 1.00 21.49 -2.93
C ASN A 128 1.91 21.26 -4.16
N GLU A 129 2.59 20.12 -4.23
CA GLU A 129 3.47 19.81 -5.35
C GLU A 129 2.66 19.43 -6.59
N ILE A 130 3.02 20.02 -7.73
CA ILE A 130 2.32 19.77 -9.01
C ILE A 130 2.58 18.33 -9.48
N SER A 131 3.81 17.86 -9.30
CA SER A 131 4.24 16.52 -9.70
C SER A 131 4.93 15.80 -8.54
N PRO A 132 4.20 15.31 -7.52
CA PRO A 132 4.83 14.68 -6.36
C PRO A 132 5.60 13.39 -6.69
N LEU A 133 5.30 12.75 -7.83
CA LEU A 133 6.04 11.58 -8.31
C LEU A 133 7.45 11.91 -8.81
N ASP A 134 7.71 13.16 -9.20
CA ASP A 134 9.02 13.63 -9.69
C ASP A 134 9.97 13.99 -8.54
N LEU A 135 9.47 14.00 -7.30
CA LEU A 135 10.28 14.27 -6.12
C LEU A 135 11.30 13.15 -5.85
N THR A 136 12.33 13.51 -5.08
CA THR A 136 13.36 12.57 -4.65
C THR A 136 12.74 11.34 -3.98
N PHE A 137 13.41 10.19 -4.11
CA PHE A 137 13.01 8.97 -3.42
C PHE A 137 12.77 9.21 -1.91
N HIS A 138 13.63 9.99 -1.26
CA HIS A 138 13.51 10.28 0.17
C HIS A 138 12.22 11.06 0.51
N ALA A 139 11.88 12.09 -0.28
CA ALA A 139 10.63 12.85 -0.07
C ALA A 139 9.39 11.96 -0.26
N ARG A 140 9.40 11.10 -1.29
CA ARG A 140 8.32 10.13 -1.55
C ARG A 140 8.24 9.06 -0.45
N GLN A 141 9.38 8.64 0.09
CA GLN A 141 9.45 7.72 1.22
C GLN A 141 8.81 8.32 2.48
N LEU A 142 9.11 9.60 2.76
CA LEU A 142 8.50 10.33 3.88
C LEU A 142 6.98 10.44 3.72
N ASN A 143 6.48 10.57 2.49
CA ASN A 143 5.05 10.53 2.22
C ASN A 143 4.42 9.16 2.54
N ASP A 144 5.04 8.05 2.16
CA ASP A 144 4.57 6.72 2.54
C ASP A 144 4.48 6.57 4.08
N THR A 145 5.49 7.08 4.80
CA THR A 145 5.50 7.11 6.27
C THR A 145 4.31 7.88 6.84
N TRP A 146 4.02 9.07 6.29
CA TRP A 146 2.86 9.87 6.69
C TRP A 146 1.54 9.16 6.41
N ALA A 147 1.38 8.64 5.19
CA ALA A 147 0.17 7.92 4.79
C ALA A 147 -0.05 6.68 5.66
N PHE A 148 1.03 6.00 6.07
CA PHE A 148 0.97 4.88 6.99
C PHE A 148 0.45 5.32 8.37
N GLY A 149 0.99 6.39 8.94
CA GLY A 149 0.47 6.97 10.19
C GLY A 149 -1.00 7.38 10.11
N LYS A 150 -1.44 7.93 8.97
CA LYS A 150 -2.87 8.22 8.72
C LYS A 150 -3.73 6.96 8.72
N LEU A 151 -3.23 5.88 8.12
CA LEU A 151 -3.93 4.59 8.10
C LEU A 151 -4.04 4.02 9.51
N LEU A 152 -2.96 4.07 10.30
CA LEU A 152 -2.98 3.63 11.70
C LEU A 152 -3.96 4.46 12.55
N SER A 153 -4.01 5.78 12.34
CA SER A 153 -4.99 6.65 13.01
C SER A 153 -6.44 6.27 12.69
N LEU A 154 -6.69 5.80 11.47
CA LEU A 154 -8.01 5.32 11.06
C LEU A 154 -8.36 4.00 11.76
N LEU A 155 -7.40 3.07 11.88
CA LEU A 155 -7.59 1.84 12.66
C LEU A 155 -7.92 2.16 14.12
N VAL A 156 -7.13 3.04 14.76
CA VAL A 156 -7.38 3.52 16.13
C VAL A 156 -8.78 4.09 16.30
N SER A 157 -9.28 4.84 15.32
CA SER A 157 -10.61 5.47 15.38
C SER A 157 -11.77 4.48 15.25
N ASN A 158 -11.50 3.28 14.73
CA ASN A 158 -12.50 2.21 14.57
C ASN A 158 -12.33 1.09 15.59
N ALA A 159 -11.27 1.11 16.40
CA ALA A 159 -10.94 0.06 17.36
C ALA A 159 -11.56 0.34 18.73
N ARG A 160 -11.89 -0.74 19.44
CA ARG A 160 -12.18 -0.67 20.87
C ARG A 160 -10.93 -0.28 21.65
N TYR A 161 -11.12 0.44 22.75
CA TYR A 161 -10.01 0.85 23.60
C TYR A 161 -9.24 -0.37 24.13
N SER A 162 -7.92 -0.38 23.93
CA SER A 162 -6.98 -1.34 24.50
C SER A 162 -5.60 -0.70 24.71
N PRO A 163 -4.71 -1.31 25.51
CA PRO A 163 -3.32 -0.87 25.60
C PRO A 163 -2.62 -0.80 24.23
N PHE A 164 -2.85 -1.83 23.39
CA PHE A 164 -2.33 -1.86 22.02
C PHE A 164 -2.80 -0.65 21.20
N VAL A 165 -4.08 -0.28 21.29
CA VAL A 165 -4.63 0.90 20.59
C VAL A 165 -4.00 2.21 21.08
N CYS A 166 -3.63 2.29 22.36
CA CYS A 166 -2.92 3.47 22.89
C CYS A 166 -1.52 3.59 22.29
N THR A 167 -0.77 2.48 22.22
CA THR A 167 0.53 2.45 21.56
C THR A 167 0.42 2.76 20.08
N LEU A 168 -0.55 2.14 19.39
CA LEU A 168 -0.81 2.38 17.98
C LEU A 168 -1.09 3.85 17.69
N LYS A 169 -1.86 4.51 18.55
CA LYS A 169 -2.15 5.95 18.46
C LYS A 169 -0.88 6.79 18.61
N ASN A 170 0.00 6.47 19.56
CA ASN A 170 1.27 7.18 19.75
C ASN A 170 2.18 7.02 18.53
N ILE A 171 2.30 5.80 18.01
CA ILE A 171 3.09 5.50 16.80
C ILE A 171 2.52 6.24 15.60
N ALA A 172 1.19 6.27 15.43
CA ALA A 172 0.52 6.99 14.35
C ALA A 172 0.85 8.49 14.39
N ASN A 173 0.85 9.10 15.58
CA ASN A 173 1.22 10.52 15.75
C ASN A 173 2.70 10.76 15.41
N ASP A 174 3.61 9.88 15.84
CA ASP A 174 5.05 10.01 15.55
C ASP A 174 5.35 9.84 14.04
N LEU A 175 4.60 8.96 13.36
CA LEU A 175 4.64 8.80 11.90
C LEU A 175 4.03 9.99 11.15
N MET A 176 3.15 10.77 11.80
CA MET A 176 2.51 11.95 11.24
C MET A 176 3.09 13.25 11.81
N ALA A 177 4.35 13.25 12.25
CA ALA A 177 5.02 14.49 12.63
C ALA A 177 5.06 15.47 11.44
N ASP A 178 4.60 16.70 11.64
CA ASP A 178 4.60 17.77 10.62
C ASP A 178 6.03 18.11 10.17
N ASN A 179 6.98 18.09 11.09
CA ASN A 179 8.40 18.17 10.75
C ASN A 179 8.87 16.79 10.26
N SER A 180 9.06 16.66 8.95
CA SER A 180 9.47 15.41 8.31
C SER A 180 10.84 14.88 8.76
N GLN A 181 11.72 15.74 9.32
CA GLN A 181 13.04 15.34 9.81
C GLN A 181 13.00 14.54 11.12
N VAL A 182 11.90 14.66 11.89
CA VAL A 182 11.73 13.94 13.17
C VAL A 182 10.68 12.83 13.08
N ARG A 183 10.13 12.60 11.89
CA ARG A 183 9.12 11.58 11.64
C ARG A 183 9.70 10.20 11.91
N LEU A 184 8.98 9.37 12.66
CA LEU A 184 9.42 8.01 12.99
C LEU A 184 9.63 7.19 11.72
N ALA A 185 10.73 6.44 11.64
CA ALA A 185 10.96 5.56 10.50
C ALA A 185 10.05 4.32 10.60
N ILE A 186 9.55 3.81 9.46
CA ILE A 186 8.70 2.62 9.42
C ILE A 186 9.33 1.41 10.14
N PRO A 187 10.63 1.07 9.99
CA PRO A 187 11.24 -0.03 10.73
C PRO A 187 11.18 0.15 12.25
N ASP A 188 11.28 1.39 12.73
CA ASP A 188 11.22 1.70 14.16
C ASP A 188 9.79 1.60 14.68
N ALA A 189 8.80 2.02 13.86
CA ALA A 189 7.39 1.80 14.15
C ALA A 189 7.04 0.31 14.24
N ILE A 190 7.53 -0.52 13.32
CA ILE A 190 7.35 -1.99 13.35
C ILE A 190 7.93 -2.56 14.64
N ARG A 191 9.18 -2.23 15.00
CA ARG A 191 9.82 -2.73 16.23
C ARG A 191 9.03 -2.38 17.50
N ARG A 192 8.44 -1.18 17.55
CA ARG A 192 7.57 -0.78 18.67
C ARG A 192 6.26 -1.57 18.68
N LEU A 193 5.65 -1.82 17.52
CA LEU A 193 4.43 -2.63 17.43
C LEU A 193 4.66 -4.10 17.84
N GLU A 194 5.79 -4.68 17.44
CA GLU A 194 6.18 -6.05 17.79
C GLU A 194 6.50 -6.21 19.28
N SER A 195 6.91 -5.14 19.97
CA SER A 195 7.20 -5.18 21.41
C SER A 195 5.92 -5.19 22.27
N ASP A 196 4.78 -4.83 21.67
CA ASP A 196 3.49 -4.66 22.33
C ASP A 196 2.49 -5.80 22.01
N GLN A 197 2.90 -6.78 21.19
CA GLN A 197 2.16 -8.02 20.91
C GLN A 197 2.69 -9.19 21.76
#